data_AF-A0A800CCD7-F1
#
_entry.id   AF-A0A800CCD7-F1
#
_cell.length_a   1.000
_cell.length_b   1.000
_cell.length_c   1.000
_cell.angle_alpha   90.00
_cell.angle_beta   90.00
_cell.angle_gamma   90.00
#
_symmetry.space_group_name_H-M   'P 1'
#
loop_
_entity.id
_entity.type
_entity.pdbx_description
1 polymer ?
#
loop_
_entity_poly.entity_id
_entity_poly.type
_entity_poly.pdbx_seq_one_letter_code
_entity_poly.pdbx_strand_id
1 'polypeptide(L)' 'MSLDTELAPHPAQRQTSISEEFAAYCAAEFERRRNSGKEFDEAAYREAMEMALSRLRQLEEEGLA' A
#
# COMPACT_ATOMS: atom_id res chain seq x y z
N MET A 1 -0.58 42.85 1.13
CA MET A 1 -0.94 41.72 0.24
C MET A 1 -0.95 40.48 1.11
N SER A 2 -2.08 40.19 1.76
CA SER A 2 -2.24 38.95 2.54
C SER A 2 -2.31 37.79 1.57
N LEU A 3 -1.37 36.85 1.69
CA LEU A 3 -1.46 35.56 1.04
C LEU A 3 -2.32 34.67 1.95
N ASP A 4 -3.62 34.93 1.96
CA ASP A 4 -4.62 33.94 2.35
C ASP A 4 -4.65 32.90 1.24
N THR A 5 -3.59 32.09 1.15
CA THR A 5 -3.64 30.83 0.42
C THR A 5 -4.37 29.86 1.33
N GLU A 6 -5.71 29.99 1.33
CA GLU A 6 -6.57 28.88 1.68
C GLU A 6 -6.20 27.73 0.75
N LEU A 7 -5.35 26.81 1.23
CA LEU A 7 -5.18 25.50 0.64
C LEU A 7 -6.53 24.81 0.75
N ALA A 8 -7.38 25.02 -0.27
CA ALA A 8 -8.51 24.16 -0.51
C ALA A 8 -8.00 22.70 -0.44
N PRO A 9 -8.65 21.82 0.33
CA PRO A 9 -8.23 20.44 0.42
C PRO A 9 -8.16 19.87 -0.99
N HIS A 10 -6.98 19.43 -1.40
CA HIS A 10 -6.77 18.91 -2.73
C HIS A 10 -7.68 17.67 -2.89
N PRO A 11 -8.57 17.61 -3.90
CA PRO A 11 -9.50 16.48 -4.09
C PRO A 11 -8.80 15.14 -4.45
N ALA A 12 -7.47 15.09 -4.31
CA ALA A 12 -6.63 13.94 -4.61
C ALA A 12 -6.20 13.15 -3.37
N GLN A 13 -6.47 13.62 -2.15
CA GLN A 13 -6.40 12.76 -0.97
C GLN A 13 -7.65 11.88 -0.93
N ARG A 14 -7.77 10.95 -1.87
CA ARG A 14 -8.52 9.73 -1.57
C ARG A 14 -7.73 9.09 -0.44
N GLN A 15 -8.31 9.03 0.76
CA GLN A 15 -7.82 8.16 1.82
C GLN A 15 -7.93 6.74 1.27
N THR A 16 -6.88 6.27 0.61
CA THR A 16 -6.68 4.86 0.28
C THR A 16 -6.49 4.12 1.58
N SER A 17 -7.08 2.94 1.70
CA SER A 17 -6.92 2.14 2.91
C SER A 17 -5.46 1.69 3.04
N ILE A 18 -4.99 1.41 4.26
CA ILE A 18 -3.62 0.94 4.48
C ILE A 18 -3.37 -0.37 3.71
N SER A 19 -4.38 -1.23 3.60
CA SER A 19 -4.33 -2.46 2.82
C SER A 19 -4.20 -2.19 1.32
N GLU A 20 -4.80 -1.13 0.77
CA GLU A 20 -4.61 -0.71 -0.62
C GLU A 20 -3.19 -0.18 -0.88
N GLU A 21 -2.67 0.66 0.02
CA GLU A 21 -1.29 1.17 -0.09
C GLU A 21 -0.26 0.06 0.03
N PHE A 22 -0.46 -0.88 0.97
CA PHE A 22 0.40 -2.03 1.15
C PHE A 22 0.36 -2.97 -0.06
N ALA A 23 -0.82 -3.22 -0.64
CA ALA A 23 -0.94 -4.01 -1.86
C ALA A 23 -0.19 -3.37 -3.04
N ALA A 24 -0.33 -2.06 -3.22
CA ALA A 24 0.36 -1.32 -4.28
C ALA A 24 1.89 -1.38 -4.12
N TYR A 25 2.38 -1.22 -2.89
CA TYR A 25 3.80 -1.40 -2.58
C TYR A 25 4.27 -2.82 -2.92
N CYS A 26 3.54 -3.84 -2.46
CA CYS A 26 3.94 -5.23 -2.67
C CYS A 26 4.01 -5.60 -4.16
N ALA A 27 3.12 -5.06 -5.00
CA ALA A 27 3.14 -5.26 -6.44
C ALA A 27 4.39 -4.63 -7.09
N ALA A 28 4.73 -3.39 -6.72
CA ALA A 28 5.93 -2.73 -7.23
C ALA A 28 7.21 -3.45 -6.78
N GLU A 29 7.26 -3.89 -5.53
CA GLU A 29 8.37 -4.65 -4.96
C GLU A 29 8.54 -6.01 -5.64
N PHE A 30 7.44 -6.70 -5.92
CA PHE A 30 7.44 -7.98 -6.63
C PHE A 30 8.12 -7.86 -7.99
N GLU A 31 7.72 -6.86 -8.78
CA GLU A 31 8.35 -6.60 -10.09
C GLU A 31 9.82 -6.23 -9.95
N ARG A 32 10.19 -5.45 -8.93
CA ARG A 32 11.61 -5.12 -8.69
C ARG A 32 12.43 -6.38 -8.40
N ARG A 33 11.91 -7.29 -7.56
CA ARG A 33 12.60 -8.54 -7.19
C ARG A 33 12.70 -9.48 -8.38
N ARG A 34 11.62 -9.66 -9.13
CA ARG A 34 11.59 -10.49 -10.34
C ARG A 34 12.60 -10.01 -11.39
N ASN A 35 12.76 -8.70 -11.53
CA ASN A 35 13.69 -8.10 -12.49
C ASN A 35 15.11 -7.88 -11.92
N SER A 36 15.40 -8.34 -10.70
CA SER A 36 16.69 -8.07 -10.03
C SER A 36 17.83 -9.00 -10.46
N GLY A 37 17.54 -10.08 -11.19
CA GLY A 37 18.51 -11.11 -11.56
C GLY A 37 18.99 -11.98 -10.40
N LYS A 38 18.38 -11.86 -9.21
CA LYS A 38 18.63 -12.71 -8.05
C LYS A 38 17.56 -13.79 -7.92
N GLU A 39 17.88 -14.88 -7.24
CA GLU A 39 16.87 -15.86 -6.84
C GLU A 39 15.78 -15.17 -6.03
N PHE A 40 14.53 -15.42 -6.42
CA PHE A 40 13.36 -14.84 -5.80
C PHE A 40 12.27 -15.91 -5.71
N ASP A 41 11.89 -16.27 -4.48
CA ASP A 41 10.78 -17.17 -4.24
C ASP A 41 9.46 -16.41 -4.36
N GLU A 42 8.92 -16.40 -5.58
CA GLU A 42 7.66 -15.71 -5.89
C GLU A 42 6.47 -16.29 -5.13
N ALA A 43 6.48 -17.59 -4.85
CA ALA A 43 5.37 -18.27 -4.18
C ALA A 43 5.32 -17.87 -2.70
N ALA A 44 6.45 -17.97 -2.00
CA ALA A 44 6.54 -17.55 -0.60
C ALA A 44 6.23 -16.06 -0.43
N TYR A 45 6.64 -15.21 -1.38
CA TYR A 45 6.32 -13.79 -1.33
C TYR A 45 4.82 -13.53 -1.45
N ARG A 46 4.13 -14.18 -2.41
CA ARG A 46 2.68 -14.03 -2.60
C ARG A 46 1.91 -14.51 -1.38
N GLU A 47 2.28 -15.65 -0.83
CA GLU A 47 1.67 -16.19 0.38
C GLU A 47 1.81 -15.21 1.56
N ALA A 48 3.01 -14.68 1.79
CA ALA A 48 3.26 -13.70 2.84
C ALA A 48 2.47 -12.40 2.63
N MET A 49 2.39 -11.90 1.39
CA MET A 49 1.61 -10.73 1.04
C MET A 49 0.11 -10.94 1.33
N GLU A 50 -0.44 -12.09 0.96
CA GLU A 50 -1.85 -12.43 1.20
C GLU A 50 -2.18 -12.51 2.70
N MET A 51 -1.30 -13.13 3.50
CA MET A 51 -1.44 -13.17 4.97
C MET A 51 -1.44 -11.76 5.59
N ALA A 52 -0.51 -10.90 5.17
CA ALA A 52 -0.43 -9.52 5.63
C ALA A 52 -1.67 -8.71 5.23
N LEU A 53 -2.11 -8.80 3.97
CA LEU A 53 -3.31 -8.12 3.49
C LEU A 53 -4.57 -8.58 4.22
N SER A 54 -4.69 -9.88 4.49
CA SER A 54 -5.80 -10.42 5.29
C SER A 54 -5.83 -9.78 6.68
N ARG A 55 -4.69 -9.66 7.35
CA ARG A 55 -4.63 -9.03 8.67
C ARG A 55 -4.90 -7.52 8.63
N LEU A 56 -4.38 -6.82 7.63
CA LEU A 56 -4.62 -5.38 7.47
C LEU A 56 -6.10 -5.08 7.27
N ARG A 57 -6.80 -5.85 6.43
CA ARG A 57 -8.25 -5.67 6.23
C ARG A 57 -9.06 -5.94 7.50
N GLN A 58 -8.69 -6.95 8.27
CA GLN A 58 -9.31 -7.19 9.59
C GLN A 58 -9.12 -6.00 10.53
N LEU A 59 -7.92 -5.43 10.58
CA LEU A 59 -7.64 -4.27 11.42
C LEU A 59 -8.42 -3.02 10.96
N GLU A 60 -8.58 -2.83 9.65
CA GLU A 60 -9.39 -1.75 9.07
C GLU A 60 -10.88 -1.91 9.45
N GLU A 61 -11.40 -3.14 9.36
CA GLU A 61 -12.77 -3.47 9.80
C GLU A 61 -12.97 -3.24 11.31
N GLU A 62 -11.93 -3.53 12.11
CA GLU A 62 -11.88 -3.26 13.56
C GLU A 62 -11.68 -1.78 13.89
N GLY A 63 -11.38 -0.91 12.91
CA GLY A 63 -11.06 0.52 13.10
C GLY A 63 -9.71 0.77 13.78
N LEU A 64 -8.80 -0.21 13.72
CA LEU A 64 -7.46 -0.19 14.30
C LEU A 64 -6.35 0.14 13.28
N ALA A 65 -6.72 0.28 12.02
CA ALA A 65 -5.86 0.64 10.90
C ALA A 65 -6.60 1.64 10.00
#